data_AF-A0A0D2NFU7-F1
#
_entry.id   AF-A0A0D2NFU7-F1
#
_cell.length_a   1.000
_cell.length_b   1.000
_cell.length_c   1.000
_cell.angle_alpha   90.00
_cell.angle_beta   90.00
_cell.angle_gamma   90.00
#
_symmetry.space_group_name_H-M   'P 1'
#
loop_
_entity.id
_entity.type
_entity.pdbx_description
1 polymer ?
#
loop_
_entity_poly.entity_id
_entity_poly.type
_entity_poly.pdbx_seq_one_letter_code
_entity_poly.pdbx_strand_id
1 'polypeptide(L)'
;MFDPALVPAEAFDSRLDPTFTYHDDKYSCLRGAYFAHVICCYLVAISGALALLSRAWPRARPIHPWMGRLYIIFMLWATGTSLLVHNAGLPTAVLISFVWVLGGLTVGWLAIVIHKDRMRAAATQAAQQRIKAEGGDVPGGDLGALISREAGRIAAGKTFAQRFFSLKALHGSVFFVSWINIVGRIFASNQSGDFTCYTYPVYKQIDTPHFKGAGQPLTYLPVHDPRYARLPWAKMGPAGWGAALLFGPLALALVVGAAVSFAAARRARKARSVAPGAGDGGPDDASAAADGAGLEAAQKLAASA
;
A
#
# COMPACT_ATOMS: atom_id res chain seq x y z
N MET A 1 19.75 18.93 24.73
CA MET A 1 18.62 19.08 25.66
C MET A 1 18.43 20.58 25.82
N PHE A 2 17.32 21.13 25.32
CA PHE A 2 17.01 22.56 25.46
C PHE A 2 16.49 22.77 26.88
N ASP A 3 17.04 23.70 27.65
CA ASP A 3 16.48 24.06 28.97
C ASP A 3 15.38 25.12 28.75
N PRO A 4 14.09 24.76 28.87
CA PRO A 4 12.99 25.68 28.65
C PRO A 4 12.98 26.86 29.65
N ALA A 5 13.68 26.74 30.79
CA ALA A 5 13.80 27.83 31.76
C ALA A 5 14.71 28.98 31.29
N LEU A 6 15.54 28.75 30.25
CA LEU A 6 16.46 29.76 29.70
C LEU A 6 15.89 30.55 28.52
N VAL A 7 14.70 30.19 28.04
CA VAL A 7 14.03 30.89 26.94
C VAL A 7 13.01 31.86 27.54
N PRO A 8 13.07 33.16 27.20
CA PRO A 8 12.03 34.10 27.60
C PRO A 8 10.65 33.56 27.19
N ALA A 9 9.69 33.52 28.11
CA ALA A 9 8.34 32.99 27.84
C ALA A 9 7.68 33.63 26.61
N GLU A 10 8.00 34.91 26.35
CA GLU A 10 7.52 35.68 25.20
C GLU A 10 8.13 35.21 23.87
N ALA A 11 9.36 34.67 23.87
CA ALA A 11 10.02 34.14 22.68
C ALA A 11 9.45 32.79 22.22
N PHE A 12 8.56 32.18 23.02
CA PHE A 12 7.90 30.91 22.73
C PHE A 12 6.37 30.98 22.88
N ASP A 13 5.77 32.16 22.67
CA ASP A 13 4.31 32.31 22.74
C ASP A 13 3.65 31.64 21.53
N SER A 14 3.29 30.36 21.72
CA SER A 14 2.62 29.55 20.71
C SER A 14 1.24 30.07 20.32
N ARG A 15 0.67 31.06 21.03
CA ARG A 15 -0.58 31.73 20.61
C ARG A 15 -0.39 32.67 19.43
N LEU A 16 0.82 33.22 19.27
CA LEU A 16 1.15 34.22 18.27
C LEU A 16 2.04 33.69 17.14
N ASP A 17 2.57 32.46 17.26
CA ASP A 17 3.37 31.83 16.20
C ASP A 17 2.49 30.94 15.29
N PRO A 18 2.33 31.19 13.98
CA PRO A 18 1.51 30.35 13.10
C PRO A 18 2.11 28.97 12.79
N THR A 19 3.37 28.72 13.15
CA THR A 19 4.14 27.54 12.75
C THR A 19 4.05 26.38 13.72
N PHE A 20 3.64 26.58 14.98
CA PHE A 20 3.45 25.50 15.94
C PHE A 20 2.37 25.83 16.98
N THR A 21 1.95 24.83 17.76
CA THR A 21 1.12 25.02 18.96
C THR A 21 1.66 24.10 20.03
N TYR A 22 1.97 24.67 21.20
CA TYR A 22 2.63 23.99 22.31
C TYR A 22 1.93 24.38 23.61
N HIS A 23 1.50 23.38 24.38
CA HIS A 23 0.85 23.55 25.69
C HIS A 23 1.20 22.36 26.58
N ASP A 24 1.28 22.55 27.90
CA ASP A 24 1.59 21.50 28.89
C ASP A 24 2.73 20.56 28.47
N ASP A 25 3.82 21.17 28.00
CA ASP A 25 5.01 20.52 27.46
C ASP A 25 4.81 19.56 26.27
N LYS A 26 3.75 19.80 25.48
CA LYS A 26 3.36 18.96 24.35
C LYS A 26 3.10 19.78 23.09
N TYR A 27 3.56 19.27 21.96
CA TYR A 27 3.16 19.77 20.65
C TYR A 27 1.76 19.27 20.31
N SER A 28 0.88 20.19 19.90
CA SER A 28 -0.44 19.88 19.32
C SER A 28 -0.46 20.05 17.81
N CYS A 29 0.28 21.05 17.31
CA CYS A 29 0.47 21.28 15.90
C CYS A 29 1.91 21.69 15.60
N LEU A 30 2.44 21.22 14.48
CA LEU A 30 3.70 21.65 13.90
C LEU A 30 3.55 21.78 12.39
N ARG A 31 3.72 22.98 11.84
CA ARG A 31 3.63 23.26 10.40
C ARG A 31 4.64 22.44 9.60
N GLY A 32 5.85 22.20 10.14
CA GLY A 32 6.82 21.31 9.52
C GLY A 32 6.30 19.87 9.35
N ALA A 33 5.55 19.37 10.34
CA ALA A 33 4.94 18.04 10.27
C ALA A 33 3.86 17.96 9.19
N TYR A 34 3.13 19.04 8.91
CA TYR A 34 2.21 19.10 7.78
C TYR A 34 2.92 18.88 6.43
N PHE A 35 4.02 19.57 6.17
CA PHE A 35 4.76 19.39 4.92
C PHE A 35 5.38 18.00 4.81
N ALA A 36 5.96 17.50 5.90
CA ALA A 36 6.47 16.13 5.96
C ALA A 36 5.35 15.11 5.68
N HIS A 37 4.16 15.31 6.26
CA HIS A 37 2.99 14.48 6.01
C HIS A 37 2.57 14.48 4.54
N VAL A 38 2.48 15.65 3.91
CA VAL A 38 2.13 15.78 2.49
C VAL A 38 3.14 15.05 1.60
N ILE A 39 4.45 15.26 1.83
CA ILE A 39 5.51 14.56 1.10
C ILE A 39 5.38 13.05 1.27
N CYS A 40 5.19 12.56 2.49
CA CYS A 40 5.02 11.13 2.76
C CYS A 40 3.77 10.58 2.05
N CYS A 41 2.67 11.31 2.02
CA CYS A 41 1.47 10.93 1.26
C CYS A 41 1.76 10.79 -0.24
N TYR A 42 2.52 11.70 -0.86
CA TYR A 42 2.95 11.56 -2.26
C TYR A 42 3.83 10.32 -2.46
N LEU A 43 4.77 10.05 -1.55
CA LEU A 43 5.63 8.87 -1.62
C LEU A 43 4.84 7.58 -1.45
N VAL A 44 3.80 7.55 -0.61
CA VAL A 44 2.83 6.45 -0.51
C VAL A 44 2.11 6.25 -1.85
N ALA A 45 1.63 7.31 -2.48
CA ALA A 45 0.93 7.22 -3.75
C ALA A 45 1.83 6.63 -4.86
N ILE A 46 3.05 7.15 -4.99
CA ILE A 46 4.02 6.73 -6.00
C ILE A 46 4.47 5.28 -5.75
N SER A 47 4.91 4.96 -4.53
CA SER A 47 5.38 3.60 -4.20
C SER A 47 4.27 2.55 -4.36
N GLY A 48 3.04 2.86 -3.98
CA GLY A 48 1.90 1.96 -4.20
C GLY A 48 1.57 1.79 -5.69
N ALA A 49 1.61 2.85 -6.49
CA ALA A 49 1.43 2.76 -7.94
C ALA A 49 2.52 1.88 -8.58
N LEU A 50 3.78 2.09 -8.22
CA LEU A 50 4.90 1.28 -8.70
C LEU A 50 4.79 -0.18 -8.24
N ALA A 51 4.30 -0.44 -7.02
CA ALA A 51 4.02 -1.79 -6.55
C ALA A 51 2.93 -2.48 -7.39
N LEU A 52 1.88 -1.77 -7.81
CA LEU A 52 0.84 -2.30 -8.69
C LEU A 52 1.37 -2.55 -10.11
N LEU A 53 2.06 -1.58 -10.70
CA LEU A 53 2.61 -1.65 -12.05
C LEU A 53 3.68 -2.75 -12.19
N SER A 54 4.55 -2.91 -11.19
CA SER A 54 5.58 -3.95 -11.16
C SER A 54 5.01 -5.37 -11.13
N ARG A 55 3.72 -5.55 -10.79
CA ARG A 55 3.04 -6.84 -10.94
C ARG A 55 2.56 -7.11 -12.36
N ALA A 56 2.09 -6.07 -13.05
CA ALA A 56 1.64 -6.18 -14.42
C ALA A 56 2.81 -6.41 -15.38
N TRP A 57 3.97 -5.81 -15.11
CA TRP A 57 5.16 -5.91 -15.95
C TRP A 57 6.13 -7.00 -15.46
N PRO A 58 6.32 -8.11 -16.20
CA PRO A 58 7.17 -9.22 -15.74
C PRO A 58 8.62 -8.83 -15.40
N ARG A 59 9.21 -7.88 -16.12
CA ARG A 59 10.61 -7.44 -15.89
C ARG A 59 10.78 -6.65 -14.60
N ALA A 60 9.73 -5.98 -14.13
CA ALA A 60 9.77 -5.16 -12.91
C ALA A 60 9.39 -5.96 -11.64
N ARG A 61 9.07 -7.25 -11.76
CA ARG A 61 8.65 -8.09 -10.61
C ARG A 61 9.61 -8.09 -9.42
N PRO A 62 10.95 -8.08 -9.59
CA PRO A 62 11.87 -8.04 -8.46
C PRO A 62 11.74 -6.77 -7.60
N ILE A 63 11.28 -5.67 -8.20
CA ILE A 63 11.12 -4.37 -7.53
C ILE A 63 9.82 -4.30 -6.71
N HIS A 64 8.81 -5.11 -7.04
CA HIS A 64 7.52 -5.16 -6.34
C HIS A 64 7.63 -5.25 -4.79
N PRO A 65 8.38 -6.21 -4.20
CA PRO A 65 8.50 -6.29 -2.75
C PRO A 65 9.14 -5.04 -2.13
N TRP A 66 10.09 -4.40 -2.83
CA TRP A 66 10.73 -3.16 -2.36
C TRP A 66 9.75 -2.00 -2.35
N MET A 67 8.97 -1.82 -3.43
CA MET A 67 7.95 -0.77 -3.50
C MET A 67 6.84 -0.99 -2.47
N GLY A 68 6.45 -2.24 -2.21
CA GLY A 68 5.52 -2.58 -1.14
C GLY A 68 6.05 -2.21 0.26
N ARG A 69 7.35 -2.45 0.53
CA ARG A 69 7.99 -2.05 1.80
C ARG A 69 8.06 -0.54 1.94
N LEU A 70 8.48 0.17 0.89
CA LEU A 70 8.53 1.63 0.88
C LEU A 70 7.14 2.23 1.13
N TYR A 71 6.10 1.69 0.50
CA TYR A 71 4.72 2.10 0.74
C TYR A 71 4.36 2.01 2.24
N ILE A 72 4.68 0.90 2.92
CA ILE A 72 4.40 0.76 4.36
C ILE A 72 5.23 1.73 5.19
N ILE A 73 6.51 1.89 4.88
CA ILE A 73 7.39 2.83 5.60
C ILE A 73 6.83 4.26 5.50
N PHE A 74 6.52 4.73 4.29
CA PHE A 74 5.96 6.06 4.11
C PHE A 74 4.55 6.19 4.70
N MET A 75 3.79 5.10 4.78
CA MET A 75 2.51 5.09 5.50
C MET A 75 2.69 5.38 6.99
N LEU A 76 3.67 4.73 7.61
CA LEU A 76 3.98 4.92 9.03
C LEU A 76 4.44 6.35 9.29
N TRP A 77 5.30 6.90 8.43
CA TRP A 77 5.73 8.29 8.52
C TRP A 77 4.58 9.28 8.29
N ALA A 78 3.72 9.05 7.30
CA ALA A 78 2.53 9.87 7.07
C ALA A 78 1.59 9.83 8.29
N THR A 79 1.42 8.65 8.91
CA THR A 79 0.60 8.50 10.11
C THR A 79 1.23 9.20 11.31
N GLY A 80 2.52 9.02 11.56
CA GLY A 80 3.21 9.66 12.69
C GLY A 80 3.23 11.19 12.57
N THR A 81 3.49 11.71 11.37
CA THR A 81 3.47 13.15 11.12
C THR A 81 2.08 13.75 11.23
N SER A 82 1.01 13.03 10.83
CA SER A 82 -0.37 13.55 10.92
C SER A 82 -0.85 13.75 12.36
N LEU A 83 -0.30 13.02 13.33
CA LEU A 83 -0.60 13.21 14.76
C LEU A 83 -0.22 14.62 15.24
N LEU A 84 0.76 15.26 14.58
CA LEU A 84 1.24 16.60 14.87
C LEU A 84 0.63 17.68 13.94
N VAL A 85 -0.42 17.35 13.21
CA VAL A 85 -1.18 18.27 12.33
C VAL A 85 -2.56 18.53 12.95
N HIS A 86 -2.67 18.48 14.29
CA HIS A 86 -3.96 18.57 14.96
C HIS A 86 -4.41 20.04 15.09
N ASN A 87 -5.32 20.43 14.21
CA ASN A 87 -5.72 21.82 14.03
C ASN A 87 -7.23 22.06 14.13
N ALA A 88 -8.03 21.12 13.62
CA ALA A 88 -9.49 21.18 13.66
C ALA A 88 -10.13 19.79 13.80
N GLY A 89 -9.33 18.77 14.15
CA GLY A 89 -9.73 17.36 14.04
C GLY A 89 -9.73 16.83 12.60
N LEU A 90 -9.95 15.52 12.46
CA LEU A 90 -10.13 14.86 11.17
C LEU A 90 -11.63 14.69 10.91
N PRO A 91 -12.12 14.86 9.67
CA PRO A 91 -13.52 14.58 9.38
C PRO A 91 -13.86 13.13 9.74
N THR A 92 -15.03 12.86 10.32
CA THR A 92 -15.41 11.51 10.79
C THR A 92 -15.30 10.45 9.68
N ALA A 93 -15.67 10.80 8.45
CA ALA A 93 -15.52 9.91 7.30
C ALA A 93 -14.05 9.51 7.03
N VAL A 94 -13.10 10.37 7.40
CA VAL A 94 -11.67 10.08 7.34
C VAL A 94 -11.26 9.05 8.36
N LEU A 95 -11.76 9.17 9.59
CA LEU A 95 -11.50 8.19 10.64
C LEU A 95 -12.04 6.81 10.25
N ILE A 96 -13.25 6.75 9.69
CA ILE A 96 -13.83 5.52 9.15
C ILE A 96 -12.93 4.91 8.06
N SER A 97 -12.47 5.73 7.12
CA SER A 97 -11.53 5.32 6.06
C SER A 97 -10.21 4.76 6.62
N PHE A 98 -9.68 5.34 7.72
CA PHE A 98 -8.48 4.80 8.37
C PHE A 98 -8.69 3.41 8.98
N VAL A 99 -9.86 3.14 9.57
CA VAL A 99 -10.19 1.79 10.05
C VAL A 99 -10.12 0.78 8.91
N TRP A 100 -10.66 1.12 7.74
CA TRP A 100 -10.61 0.26 6.55
C TRP A 100 -9.21 0.07 6.01
N VAL A 101 -8.42 1.14 5.95
CA VAL A 101 -7.01 1.12 5.51
C VAL A 101 -6.19 0.20 6.42
N LEU A 102 -6.22 0.43 7.73
CA LEU A 102 -5.43 -0.35 8.69
C LEU A 102 -5.89 -1.80 8.77
N GLY A 103 -7.21 -2.03 8.84
CA GLY A 103 -7.77 -3.39 8.82
C GLY A 103 -7.45 -4.13 7.51
N GLY A 104 -7.59 -3.46 6.38
CA GLY A 104 -7.25 -4.00 5.05
C GLY A 104 -5.77 -4.35 4.92
N LEU A 105 -4.87 -3.49 5.42
CA LEU A 105 -3.42 -3.77 5.43
C LEU A 105 -3.07 -4.99 6.30
N THR A 106 -3.66 -5.10 7.50
CA THR A 106 -3.44 -6.25 8.38
C THR A 106 -3.93 -7.55 7.74
N VAL A 107 -5.17 -7.56 7.23
CA VAL A 107 -5.74 -8.74 6.53
C VAL A 107 -4.91 -9.09 5.30
N GLY A 108 -4.50 -8.08 4.53
CA GLY A 108 -3.67 -8.26 3.34
C GLY A 108 -2.30 -8.82 3.65
N TRP A 109 -1.67 -8.40 4.75
CA TRP A 109 -0.38 -8.92 5.22
C TRP A 109 -0.49 -10.38 5.64
N LEU A 110 -1.48 -10.72 6.47
CA LEU A 110 -1.74 -12.11 6.88
C LEU A 110 -1.99 -13.00 5.67
N ALA A 111 -2.82 -12.55 4.72
CA ALA A 111 -3.13 -13.30 3.51
C ALA A 111 -1.88 -13.61 2.68
N ILE A 112 -0.96 -12.65 2.51
CA ILE A 112 0.25 -12.88 1.71
C ILE A 112 1.28 -13.75 2.43
N VAL A 113 1.41 -13.66 3.76
CA VAL A 113 2.28 -14.53 4.55
C VAL A 113 1.82 -15.98 4.41
N ILE A 114 0.55 -16.26 4.72
CA ILE A 114 -0.04 -17.60 4.59
C ILE A 114 0.09 -18.12 3.16
N HIS A 115 -0.12 -17.27 2.15
CA HIS A 115 0.06 -17.67 0.76
C HIS A 115 1.49 -18.07 0.42
N LYS A 116 2.48 -17.29 0.88
CA LYS A 116 3.90 -17.56 0.63
C LYS A 116 4.33 -18.85 1.30
N ASP A 117 3.92 -19.09 2.53
CA ASP A 117 4.29 -20.29 3.27
C ASP A 117 3.69 -21.54 2.62
N ARG A 118 2.39 -21.51 2.28
CA ARG A 118 1.74 -22.61 1.54
C ARG A 118 2.40 -22.88 0.19
N MET A 119 2.77 -21.82 -0.54
CA MET A 119 3.45 -21.98 -1.83
C MET A 119 4.85 -22.55 -1.66
N ARG A 120 5.60 -22.10 -0.65
CA ARG A 120 6.94 -22.61 -0.36
C ARG A 120 6.90 -24.08 0.04
N ALA A 121 5.99 -24.45 0.95
CA ALA A 121 5.80 -25.84 1.36
C ALA A 121 5.47 -26.75 0.17
N ALA A 122 4.52 -26.34 -0.68
CA ALA A 122 4.16 -27.11 -1.87
C ALA A 122 5.32 -27.22 -2.87
N ALA A 123 6.09 -26.15 -3.09
CA ALA A 123 7.24 -26.15 -3.97
C ALA A 123 8.40 -27.01 -3.43
N THR A 124 8.66 -26.97 -2.12
CA THR A 124 9.65 -27.82 -1.46
C THR A 124 9.25 -29.29 -1.56
N GLN A 125 7.97 -29.63 -1.32
CA GLN A 125 7.49 -31.00 -1.46
C GLN A 125 7.63 -31.51 -2.90
N ALA A 126 7.28 -30.68 -3.90
CA ALA A 126 7.45 -31.03 -5.31
C ALA A 126 8.93 -31.21 -5.70
N ALA A 127 9.82 -30.33 -5.20
CA ALA A 127 11.25 -30.46 -5.41
C ALA A 127 11.81 -31.74 -4.78
N GLN A 128 11.40 -32.08 -3.56
CA GLN A 128 11.80 -33.32 -2.90
C GLN A 128 11.33 -34.57 -3.64
N GLN A 129 10.10 -34.59 -4.15
CA GLN A 129 9.60 -35.69 -4.97
C GLN A 129 10.45 -35.87 -6.24
N ARG A 130 10.86 -34.77 -6.86
CA ARG A 130 11.69 -34.79 -8.06
C ARG A 130 13.12 -35.27 -7.78
N ILE A 131 13.74 -34.79 -6.70
CA ILE A 131 15.06 -35.28 -6.25
C ILE A 131 15.02 -36.78 -6.01
N LYS A 132 13.96 -37.29 -5.35
CA LYS A 132 13.79 -38.73 -5.13
C LYS A 132 13.64 -39.51 -6.44
N ALA A 133 12.93 -38.95 -7.42
CA ALA A 133 12.75 -39.59 -8.72
C ALA A 133 14.06 -39.62 -9.54
N GLU A 134 14.92 -38.62 -9.39
CA GLU A 134 16.21 -38.51 -10.09
C GLU A 134 17.37 -39.17 -9.32
N GLY A 135 17.07 -40.10 -8.40
CA GLY A 135 18.09 -40.90 -7.70
C GLY A 135 18.73 -40.25 -6.46
N GLY A 136 18.18 -39.13 -5.98
CA GLY A 136 18.65 -38.43 -4.78
C GLY A 136 19.51 -37.20 -5.07
N ASP A 137 19.89 -36.99 -6.34
CA ASP A 137 20.64 -35.81 -6.75
C ASP A 137 19.74 -34.60 -6.99
N VAL A 138 20.29 -33.40 -6.79
CA VAL A 138 19.58 -32.15 -7.07
C VAL A 138 19.74 -31.82 -8.55
N PRO A 139 18.68 -31.87 -9.38
CA PRO A 139 18.76 -31.47 -10.79
C PRO A 139 19.37 -30.09 -10.97
N GLY A 140 20.53 -30.01 -11.62
CA GLY A 140 21.27 -28.78 -11.87
C GLY A 140 22.04 -28.22 -10.66
N GLY A 141 22.16 -28.98 -9.57
CA GLY A 141 23.02 -28.67 -8.41
C GLY A 141 22.52 -27.57 -7.46
N ASP A 142 21.48 -26.81 -7.83
CA ASP A 142 20.95 -25.71 -7.00
C ASP A 142 19.52 -26.00 -6.51
N LEU A 143 19.39 -26.32 -5.23
CA LEU A 143 18.12 -26.58 -4.56
C LEU A 143 17.21 -25.33 -4.54
N GLY A 144 17.78 -24.14 -4.39
CA GLY A 144 17.03 -22.88 -4.37
C GLY A 144 16.41 -22.56 -5.73
N ALA A 145 17.17 -22.74 -6.80
CA ALA A 145 16.66 -22.63 -8.17
C ALA A 145 15.60 -23.69 -8.46
N LEU A 146 15.79 -24.94 -8.02
CA LEU A 146 14.81 -26.01 -8.17
C LEU A 146 13.47 -25.68 -7.50
N ILE A 147 13.50 -25.26 -6.23
CA ILE A 147 12.28 -24.86 -5.49
C ILE A 147 11.58 -23.69 -6.19
N SER A 148 12.35 -22.70 -6.67
CA SER A 148 11.80 -21.54 -7.37
C SER A 148 11.14 -21.94 -8.70
N ARG A 149 11.76 -22.87 -9.44
CA ARG A 149 11.21 -23.45 -10.68
C ARG A 149 9.90 -24.20 -10.41
N GLU A 150 9.86 -25.04 -9.38
CA GLU A 150 8.66 -25.77 -8.99
C GLU A 150 7.53 -24.84 -8.52
N ALA A 151 7.86 -23.78 -7.76
CA ALA A 151 6.88 -22.74 -7.41
C ALA A 151 6.30 -22.06 -8.66
N GLY A 152 7.15 -21.76 -9.66
CA GLY A 152 6.74 -21.25 -10.96
C GLY A 152 5.80 -22.19 -11.71
N ARG A 153 6.12 -23.50 -11.73
CA ARG A 153 5.30 -24.55 -12.36
C ARG A 153 3.93 -24.69 -11.69
N ILE A 154 3.89 -24.79 -10.36
CA ILE A 154 2.64 -24.85 -9.59
C ILE A 154 1.80 -23.58 -9.86
N ALA A 155 2.44 -22.41 -9.86
CA ALA A 155 1.75 -21.15 -10.15
C ALA A 155 1.22 -21.10 -11.60
N ALA A 156 1.92 -21.66 -12.58
CA ALA A 156 1.46 -21.76 -13.97
C ALA A 156 0.29 -22.73 -14.13
N GLY A 157 0.25 -23.82 -13.36
CA GLY A 157 -0.82 -24.82 -13.37
C GLY A 157 -2.19 -24.30 -12.93
N LYS A 158 -2.23 -23.21 -12.15
CA LYS A 158 -3.48 -22.67 -11.57
C LYS A 158 -4.50 -22.21 -12.62
N THR A 159 -5.75 -22.59 -12.40
CA THR A 159 -6.92 -22.15 -13.18
C THR A 159 -7.26 -20.68 -12.91
N PHE A 160 -8.19 -20.12 -13.68
CA PHE A 160 -8.72 -18.78 -13.42
C PHE A 160 -9.31 -18.66 -12.01
N ALA A 161 -10.21 -19.56 -11.62
CA ALA A 161 -10.87 -19.54 -10.32
C ALA A 161 -9.85 -19.64 -9.18
N GLN A 162 -8.86 -20.53 -9.28
CA GLN A 162 -7.78 -20.66 -8.29
C GLN A 162 -6.87 -19.43 -8.20
N ARG A 163 -6.79 -18.59 -9.24
CA ARG A 163 -6.05 -17.32 -9.21
C ARG A 163 -6.88 -16.21 -8.59
N PHE A 164 -8.14 -16.10 -9.01
CA PHE A 164 -9.05 -15.05 -8.58
C PHE A 164 -9.48 -15.22 -7.12
N PHE A 165 -9.89 -16.42 -6.73
CA PHE A 165 -10.23 -16.76 -5.34
C PHE A 165 -9.00 -17.25 -4.57
N SER A 166 -7.92 -16.47 -4.61
CA SER A 166 -6.68 -16.79 -3.89
C SER A 166 -6.37 -15.76 -2.82
N LEU A 167 -5.65 -16.18 -1.78
CA LEU A 167 -5.09 -15.28 -0.77
C LEU A 167 -4.19 -14.18 -1.38
N LYS A 168 -3.55 -14.47 -2.52
CA LYS A 168 -2.74 -13.49 -3.25
C LYS A 168 -3.61 -12.42 -3.92
N ALA A 169 -4.75 -12.81 -4.48
CA ALA A 169 -5.72 -11.87 -5.04
C ALA A 169 -6.36 -11.03 -3.93
N LEU A 170 -6.76 -11.66 -2.82
CA LEU A 170 -7.26 -10.97 -1.64
C LEU A 170 -6.27 -9.90 -1.14
N HIS A 171 -5.00 -10.26 -0.97
CA HIS A 171 -3.92 -9.33 -0.63
C HIS A 171 -3.88 -8.14 -1.60
N GLY A 172 -3.86 -8.40 -2.92
CA GLY A 172 -3.85 -7.34 -3.92
C GLY A 172 -5.07 -6.43 -3.84
N SER A 173 -6.26 -6.99 -3.63
CA SER A 173 -7.51 -6.22 -3.56
C SER A 173 -7.57 -5.31 -2.34
N VAL A 174 -7.28 -5.83 -1.13
CA VAL A 174 -7.33 -5.00 0.09
C VAL A 174 -6.22 -3.96 0.12
N PHE A 175 -5.05 -4.27 -0.46
CA PHE A 175 -3.96 -3.30 -0.60
C PHE A 175 -4.31 -2.19 -1.59
N PHE A 176 -4.98 -2.53 -2.70
CA PHE A 176 -5.48 -1.52 -3.65
C PHE A 176 -6.51 -0.59 -3.00
N VAL A 177 -7.48 -1.14 -2.26
CA VAL A 177 -8.47 -0.36 -1.51
C VAL A 177 -7.78 0.60 -0.55
N SER A 178 -6.80 0.11 0.22
CA SER A 178 -6.00 0.92 1.12
C SER A 178 -5.27 2.06 0.38
N TRP A 179 -4.57 1.73 -0.70
CA TRP A 179 -3.80 2.68 -1.49
C TRP A 179 -4.67 3.79 -2.10
N ILE A 180 -5.76 3.45 -2.79
CA ILE A 180 -6.57 4.46 -3.49
C ILE A 180 -7.26 5.43 -2.52
N ASN A 181 -7.62 4.97 -1.32
CA ASN A 181 -8.18 5.80 -0.26
C ASN A 181 -7.22 6.89 0.23
N ILE A 182 -5.91 6.68 0.07
CA ILE A 182 -4.89 7.64 0.44
C ILE A 182 -4.56 8.54 -0.75
N VAL A 183 -4.40 7.97 -1.94
CA VAL A 183 -4.15 8.74 -3.16
C VAL A 183 -5.25 9.76 -3.42
N GLY A 184 -6.52 9.39 -3.27
CA GLY A 184 -7.64 10.31 -3.47
C GLY A 184 -7.58 11.54 -2.54
N ARG A 185 -6.96 11.42 -1.37
CA ARG A 185 -6.83 12.53 -0.40
C ARG A 185 -5.80 13.55 -0.82
N ILE A 186 -4.76 13.15 -1.52
CA ILE A 186 -3.73 14.07 -2.03
C ILE A 186 -4.40 15.10 -2.94
N PHE A 187 -5.28 14.64 -3.83
CA PHE A 187 -6.02 15.49 -4.76
C PHE A 187 -7.18 16.27 -4.11
N ALA A 188 -7.69 15.81 -2.97
CA ALA A 188 -8.75 16.49 -2.23
C ALA A 188 -8.23 17.45 -1.15
N SER A 189 -6.92 17.45 -0.87
CA SER A 189 -6.31 18.31 0.15
C SER A 189 -5.85 19.64 -0.47
N ASN A 190 -5.89 20.71 0.31
CA ASN A 190 -5.39 22.02 -0.12
C ASN A 190 -3.86 22.00 -0.23
N GLN A 191 -3.33 21.96 -1.46
CA GLN A 191 -1.89 21.92 -1.74
C GLN A 191 -1.24 23.32 -1.84
N SER A 192 -1.96 24.40 -1.50
CA SER A 192 -1.44 25.78 -1.61
C SER A 192 -0.22 26.08 -0.74
N GLY A 193 0.02 25.29 0.31
CA GLY A 193 1.09 25.54 1.29
C GLY A 193 0.70 26.53 2.39
N ASP A 194 -0.51 27.09 2.34
CA ASP A 194 -1.07 28.03 3.31
C ASP A 194 -1.65 27.31 4.54
N PHE A 195 -0.87 26.41 5.12
CA PHE A 195 -1.20 25.73 6.37
C PHE A 195 -0.76 26.56 7.57
N THR A 196 -1.68 26.76 8.52
CA THR A 196 -1.43 27.48 9.78
C THR A 196 -1.90 26.63 10.95
N CYS A 197 -1.12 26.58 12.03
CA CYS A 197 -1.54 25.94 13.27
C CYS A 197 -2.63 26.73 14.00
N TYR A 198 -3.51 26.06 14.75
CA TYR A 198 -4.50 26.69 15.63
C TYR A 198 -4.24 26.31 17.10
N THR A 199 -4.55 27.22 18.03
CA THR A 199 -4.18 27.06 19.44
C THR A 199 -5.14 26.14 20.21
N TYR A 200 -6.44 26.20 19.88
CA TYR A 200 -7.56 25.34 20.31
C TYR A 200 -8.63 25.46 19.19
N PRO A 201 -9.95 25.14 19.28
CA PRO A 201 -10.88 25.46 18.20
C PRO A 201 -11.17 26.98 18.17
N VAL A 202 -10.11 27.79 18.21
CA VAL A 202 -10.06 29.24 18.14
C VAL A 202 -8.93 29.64 17.19
N TYR A 203 -9.16 30.71 16.44
CA TYR A 203 -8.13 31.30 15.60
C TYR A 203 -7.03 31.92 16.46
N LYS A 204 -5.80 31.93 15.92
CA LYS A 204 -4.70 32.70 16.51
C LYS A 204 -4.98 34.19 16.37
N GLN A 205 -4.61 34.99 17.37
CA GLN A 205 -4.82 36.45 17.40
C GLN A 205 -3.77 37.20 16.57
N ILE A 206 -3.51 36.69 15.38
CA ILE A 206 -2.56 37.21 14.40
C ILE A 206 -3.24 37.24 13.05
N ASP A 207 -2.70 38.04 12.15
CA ASP A 207 -3.11 37.99 10.75
C ASP A 207 -2.53 36.74 10.07
N THR A 208 -3.43 35.96 9.47
CA THR A 208 -3.10 34.79 8.64
C THR A 208 -3.74 34.98 7.26
N PRO A 209 -3.37 34.19 6.24
CA PRO A 209 -4.04 34.23 4.93
C PRO A 209 -5.56 33.99 5.00
N HIS A 210 -6.04 33.26 6.02
CA HIS A 210 -7.44 32.84 6.14
C HIS A 210 -8.26 33.60 7.19
N PHE A 211 -7.60 34.39 8.04
CA PHE A 211 -8.23 35.09 9.17
C PHE A 211 -7.42 36.33 9.57
N LYS A 212 -8.11 37.48 9.69
CA LYS A 212 -7.55 38.75 10.17
C LYS A 212 -7.83 38.90 11.66
N GLY A 213 -6.94 38.34 12.47
CA GLY A 213 -7.13 38.17 13.92
C GLY A 213 -6.40 39.18 14.79
N ALA A 214 -5.52 40.01 14.22
CA ALA A 214 -4.74 40.94 15.00
C ALA A 214 -5.67 41.94 15.74
N GLY A 215 -5.55 41.99 17.07
CA GLY A 215 -6.36 42.88 17.92
C GLY A 215 -7.82 42.48 18.11
N GLN A 216 -8.27 41.34 17.56
CA GLN A 216 -9.62 40.81 17.76
C GLN A 216 -9.68 39.94 19.04
N PRO A 217 -10.84 39.85 19.72
CA PRO A 217 -11.04 38.87 20.78
C PRO A 217 -10.88 37.43 20.24
N LEU A 218 -10.71 36.46 21.13
CA LEU A 218 -10.60 35.05 20.75
C LEU A 218 -11.86 34.62 19.97
N THR A 219 -11.67 34.28 18.69
CA THR A 219 -12.75 33.85 17.79
C THR A 219 -12.69 32.34 17.63
N TYR A 220 -13.80 31.65 17.90
CA TYR A 220 -13.92 30.21 17.71
C TYR A 220 -13.93 29.80 16.24
N LEU A 221 -13.36 28.64 15.94
CA LEU A 221 -13.56 27.95 14.67
C LEU A 221 -15.05 27.57 14.54
N PRO A 222 -15.64 27.68 13.34
CA PRO A 222 -17.02 27.29 13.14
C PRO A 222 -17.19 25.79 13.39
N VAL A 223 -18.22 25.42 14.16
CA VAL A 223 -18.56 24.02 14.50
C VAL A 223 -18.88 23.20 13.25
N HIS A 224 -19.47 23.84 12.24
CA HIS A 224 -19.76 23.24 10.95
C HIS A 224 -18.92 23.91 9.87
N ASP A 225 -18.39 23.11 8.94
CA ASP A 225 -17.79 23.67 7.72
C ASP A 225 -18.84 24.55 7.02
N PRO A 226 -18.59 25.85 6.80
CA PRO A 226 -19.54 26.73 6.10
C PRO A 226 -19.89 26.24 4.69
N ARG A 227 -19.06 25.37 4.10
CA ARG A 227 -19.25 24.74 2.80
C ARG A 227 -19.72 23.28 2.90
N TYR A 228 -20.17 22.82 4.07
CA TYR A 228 -20.54 21.44 4.34
C TYR A 228 -21.48 20.86 3.26
N ALA A 229 -22.53 21.60 2.86
CA ALA A 229 -23.52 21.17 1.88
C ALA A 229 -22.93 20.78 0.50
N ARG A 230 -21.73 21.25 0.15
CA ARG A 230 -21.06 20.92 -1.11
C ARG A 230 -20.25 19.62 -1.05
N LEU A 231 -20.02 19.09 0.15
CA LEU A 231 -19.14 17.94 0.37
C LEU A 231 -19.87 16.62 0.05
N PRO A 232 -19.17 15.62 -0.51
CA PRO A 232 -19.81 14.34 -0.87
C PRO A 232 -20.49 13.63 0.31
N TRP A 233 -19.88 13.69 1.50
CA TRP A 233 -20.43 13.09 2.72
C TRP A 233 -21.63 13.86 3.30
N ALA A 234 -21.86 15.11 2.90
CA ALA A 234 -23.08 15.81 3.28
C ALA A 234 -24.32 15.27 2.54
N LYS A 235 -24.13 14.75 1.32
CA LYS A 235 -25.21 14.18 0.50
C LYS A 235 -25.54 12.74 0.86
N MET A 236 -24.52 11.92 1.13
CA MET A 236 -24.67 10.48 1.40
C MET A 236 -24.64 10.13 2.90
N GLY A 237 -24.37 11.11 3.75
CA GLY A 237 -24.00 10.89 5.15
C GLY A 237 -22.56 10.35 5.31
N PRO A 238 -21.93 10.54 6.49
CA PRO A 238 -20.58 10.05 6.75
C PRO A 238 -20.43 8.54 6.57
N ALA A 239 -21.44 7.75 6.98
CA ALA A 239 -21.45 6.31 6.84
C ALA A 239 -21.58 5.87 5.36
N GLY A 240 -22.50 6.48 4.60
CA GLY A 240 -22.68 6.18 3.19
C GLY A 240 -21.44 6.53 2.36
N TRP A 241 -20.81 7.68 2.64
CA TRP A 241 -19.55 8.05 2.03
C TRP A 241 -18.41 7.10 2.43
N GLY A 242 -18.31 6.73 3.71
CA GLY A 242 -17.34 5.74 4.18
C GLY A 242 -17.50 4.37 3.50
N ALA A 243 -18.73 3.92 3.30
CA ALA A 243 -19.03 2.70 2.57
C ALA A 243 -18.67 2.80 1.07
N ALA A 244 -18.97 3.93 0.42
CA ALA A 244 -18.59 4.17 -0.97
C ALA A 244 -17.06 4.12 -1.17
N LEU A 245 -16.31 4.70 -0.23
CA LEU A 245 -14.85 4.67 -0.19
C LEU A 245 -14.26 3.26 0.03
N LEU A 246 -15.03 2.32 0.60
CA LEU A 246 -14.63 0.92 0.73
C LEU A 246 -15.03 0.10 -0.50
N PHE A 247 -16.32 0.06 -0.79
CA PHE A 247 -16.88 -0.85 -1.79
C PHE A 247 -16.60 -0.41 -3.22
N GLY A 248 -16.51 0.88 -3.50
CA GLY A 248 -16.16 1.39 -4.83
C GLY A 248 -14.78 0.89 -5.28
N PRO A 249 -13.71 1.22 -4.54
CA PRO A 249 -12.38 0.65 -4.76
C PRO A 249 -12.31 -0.86 -4.81
N LEU A 250 -13.06 -1.55 -3.92
CA LEU A 250 -13.06 -3.01 -3.89
C LEU A 250 -13.66 -3.58 -5.17
N ALA A 251 -14.79 -3.05 -5.63
CA ALA A 251 -15.40 -3.47 -6.88
C ALA A 251 -14.44 -3.28 -8.07
N LEU A 252 -13.76 -2.13 -8.14
CA LEU A 252 -12.72 -1.89 -9.15
C LEU A 252 -11.57 -2.90 -9.06
N ALA A 253 -11.09 -3.19 -7.85
CA ALA A 253 -10.04 -4.19 -7.64
C ALA A 253 -10.47 -5.60 -8.07
N LEU A 254 -11.73 -5.97 -7.84
CA LEU A 254 -12.27 -7.25 -8.26
C LEU A 254 -12.36 -7.35 -9.78
N VAL A 255 -12.83 -6.30 -10.47
CA VAL A 255 -12.89 -6.27 -11.94
C VAL A 255 -11.49 -6.40 -12.55
N VAL A 256 -10.54 -5.58 -12.08
CA VAL A 256 -9.15 -5.64 -12.56
C VAL A 256 -8.51 -6.98 -12.22
N GLY A 257 -8.73 -7.49 -11.00
CA GLY A 257 -8.23 -8.77 -10.54
C GLY A 257 -8.74 -9.95 -11.36
N ALA A 258 -10.01 -9.90 -11.78
CA ALA A 258 -10.60 -10.90 -12.67
C ALA A 258 -9.94 -10.85 -14.05
N ALA A 259 -9.81 -9.66 -14.66
CA ALA A 259 -9.15 -9.49 -15.96
C ALA A 259 -7.69 -10.01 -15.95
N VAL A 260 -6.91 -9.63 -14.93
CA VAL A 260 -5.51 -10.08 -14.78
C VAL A 260 -5.43 -11.59 -14.57
N SER A 261 -6.28 -12.15 -13.71
CA SER A 261 -6.33 -13.59 -13.45
C SER A 261 -6.70 -14.39 -14.69
N PHE A 262 -7.66 -13.89 -15.48
CA PHE A 262 -8.10 -14.50 -16.74
C PHE A 262 -6.97 -14.47 -17.78
N ALA A 263 -6.34 -13.31 -17.99
CA ALA A 263 -5.22 -13.17 -18.91
C ALA A 263 -4.02 -14.04 -18.51
N ALA A 264 -3.74 -14.18 -17.21
CA ALA A 264 -2.69 -15.07 -16.71
C ALA A 264 -3.02 -16.55 -16.95
N ALA A 265 -4.26 -16.97 -16.68
CA ALA A 265 -4.71 -18.34 -16.93
C ALA A 265 -4.65 -18.68 -18.43
N ARG A 266 -5.10 -17.77 -19.31
CA ARG A 266 -5.04 -17.96 -20.76
C ARG A 266 -3.61 -18.08 -21.28
N ARG A 267 -2.70 -17.22 -20.82
CA ARG A 267 -1.27 -17.31 -21.16
C ARG A 267 -0.65 -18.64 -20.72
N ALA A 268 -0.97 -19.10 -19.52
CA ALA A 268 -0.47 -20.38 -19.01
C ALA A 268 -1.05 -21.60 -19.75
N ARG A 269 -2.30 -21.52 -20.25
CA ARG A 269 -2.87 -22.54 -21.13
C ARG A 269 -2.17 -22.56 -22.49
N LYS A 270 -1.99 -21.39 -23.12
CA LYS A 270 -1.28 -21.28 -24.41
C LYS A 270 0.16 -21.78 -24.33
N ALA A 271 0.89 -21.45 -23.26
CA ALA A 271 2.25 -21.94 -23.07
C ALA A 271 2.31 -23.47 -22.98
N ARG A 272 1.29 -24.12 -22.40
CA ARG A 272 1.18 -25.58 -22.34
C ARG A 272 0.82 -26.22 -23.67
N SER A 273 -0.03 -25.59 -24.48
CA SER A 273 -0.43 -26.13 -25.78
C SER A 273 0.64 -25.97 -26.87
N VAL A 274 1.58 -25.04 -26.70
CA VAL A 274 2.65 -24.77 -27.67
C VAL A 274 3.92 -25.58 -27.38
N ALA A 275 4.09 -26.09 -26.16
CA ALA A 275 5.15 -27.06 -25.86
C ALA A 275 4.78 -28.38 -26.56
N PRO A 276 5.38 -28.73 -27.73
CA PRO A 276 5.01 -29.93 -28.45
C PRO A 276 5.58 -31.13 -27.70
N GLY A 277 4.78 -32.17 -27.49
CA GLY A 277 5.34 -33.50 -27.19
C GLY A 277 5.57 -33.89 -25.72
N ALA A 278 5.04 -33.18 -24.72
CA ALA A 278 4.71 -33.85 -23.44
C ALA A 278 3.34 -34.51 -23.59
N GLY A 279 3.27 -35.50 -24.49
CA GLY A 279 2.13 -36.42 -24.54
C GLY A 279 2.03 -37.16 -23.22
N ASP A 280 0.94 -37.90 -23.06
CA ASP A 280 0.65 -38.86 -21.99
C ASP A 280 1.67 -40.03 -21.88
N GLY A 281 2.96 -39.74 -22.02
CA GLY A 281 4.04 -40.62 -21.62
C GLY A 281 4.13 -40.62 -20.11
N GLY A 282 4.10 -41.82 -19.53
CA GLY A 282 4.50 -42.06 -18.15
C GLY A 282 5.89 -41.47 -17.82
N PRO A 283 6.32 -41.58 -16.56
CA PRO A 283 7.31 -40.69 -15.94
C PRO A 283 8.72 -40.60 -16.54
N ASP A 284 9.06 -41.25 -17.65
CA ASP A 284 10.45 -41.63 -17.90
C ASP A 284 11.21 -40.88 -19.01
N ASP A 285 10.58 -40.16 -19.95
CA ASP A 285 11.31 -39.73 -21.18
C ASP A 285 11.46 -38.22 -21.43
N ALA A 286 11.21 -37.35 -20.45
CA ALA A 286 11.25 -35.87 -20.64
C ALA A 286 12.57 -35.19 -20.20
N SER A 287 13.72 -35.87 -20.25
CA SER A 287 14.98 -35.36 -19.68
C SER A 287 15.91 -34.58 -20.63
N ALA A 288 15.65 -34.48 -21.94
CA ALA A 288 16.71 -34.03 -22.87
C ALA A 288 16.45 -32.78 -23.74
N ALA A 289 15.24 -32.18 -23.79
CA ALA A 289 14.94 -31.18 -24.83
C ALA A 289 14.50 -29.77 -24.36
N ALA A 290 14.52 -29.48 -23.05
CA ALA A 290 13.97 -28.22 -22.52
C ALA A 290 15.00 -27.17 -22.03
N ASP A 291 16.30 -27.38 -22.29
CA ASP A 291 17.37 -26.67 -21.58
C ASP A 291 17.84 -25.32 -22.18
N GLY A 292 17.36 -24.91 -23.35
CA GLY A 292 17.86 -23.68 -23.99
C GLY A 292 17.18 -22.38 -23.55
N ALA A 293 15.87 -22.26 -23.80
CA ALA A 293 15.19 -20.96 -23.76
C ALA A 293 14.51 -20.63 -22.41
N GLY A 294 14.19 -21.66 -21.62
CA GLY A 294 13.61 -21.48 -20.27
C GLY A 294 14.67 -21.21 -19.20
N LEU A 295 15.89 -21.72 -19.41
CA LEU A 295 17.00 -21.65 -18.47
C LEU A 295 17.55 -20.22 -18.34
N GLU A 296 17.66 -19.48 -19.45
CA GLU A 296 18.19 -18.10 -19.44
C GLU A 296 17.24 -17.13 -18.72
N ALA A 297 15.93 -17.32 -18.83
CA ALA A 297 14.94 -16.52 -18.12
C ALA A 297 14.87 -16.88 -16.62
N ALA A 298 15.11 -18.14 -16.26
CA ALA A 298 15.12 -18.61 -14.88
C ALA A 298 16.44 -18.28 -14.15
N GLN A 299 17.59 -18.37 -14.82
CA GLN A 299 18.91 -18.01 -14.28
C GLN A 299 19.03 -16.50 -14.03
N LYS A 300 18.48 -15.65 -14.92
CA LYS A 300 18.39 -14.20 -14.66
C LYS A 300 17.48 -13.86 -13.46
N LEU A 301 16.54 -14.74 -13.11
CA LEU A 301 15.65 -14.61 -11.95
C LEU A 301 16.27 -15.15 -10.65
N ALA A 302 17.21 -16.10 -10.73
CA ALA A 302 17.93 -16.65 -9.58
C ALA A 302 19.16 -15.81 -9.19
N ALA A 303 19.83 -15.17 -10.16
CA ALA A 303 20.97 -14.28 -9.90
C ALA A 303 20.57 -12.89 -9.33
N SER A 304 19.27 -12.64 -9.11
CA SER A 304 18.75 -11.35 -8.61
C SER A 304 17.77 -11.48 -7.43
N ALA A 305 17.72 -12.66 -6.81
CA ALA A 305 17.01 -12.92 -5.55
C ALA A 305 17.98 -12.82 -4.37
#